data_AF-A0A0Q4K7B8-F1
#
_entry.id   AF-A0A0Q4K7B8-F1
#
_cell.length_a   1.000
_cell.length_b   1.000
_cell.length_c   1.000
_cell.angle_alpha   90.00
_cell.angle_beta   90.00
_cell.angle_gamma   90.00
#
_symmetry.space_group_name_H-M   'P 1'
#
loop_
_entity.id
_entity.type
_entity.pdbx_description
1 polymer ?
#
loop_
_entity_poly.entity_id
_entity_poly.type
_entity_poly.pdbx_seq_one_letter_code
_entity_poly.pdbx_strand_id
1 'polypeptide(L)'
;MSRREVFDVIKGVRGKGFAQAEVVLVDQLLAQLGIPPDALVLTEPAWTTIARSYLGLKEIPGPTHNNKLLALLNTAQRWNGLRWADDEMPWCGGFQAACFVAAGIDPPKIAARAASWRDWGVACKAAVGAVGVKARAGGNHVFLIVGETADKRYYKALGGNQGDRVSIIDILKADVDAIRWPAGMSMTAGALPVMKPGTIGASEA
;
A
#
# COMPACT_ATOMS: atom_id res chain seq x y z
N MET A 1 17.85 13.50 -23.45
CA MET A 1 18.95 13.47 -22.48
C MET A 1 18.39 12.89 -21.20
N SER A 2 18.92 11.75 -20.74
CA SER A 2 18.49 11.09 -19.52
C SER A 2 19.05 11.82 -18.29
N ARG A 3 18.47 11.62 -17.12
CA ARG A 3 19.02 12.16 -15.85
C ARG A 3 20.46 11.75 -15.67
N ARG A 4 20.77 10.48 -15.90
CA ARG A 4 22.14 9.98 -15.80
C ARG A 4 23.07 10.76 -16.72
N GLU A 5 22.68 10.99 -17.97
CA GLU A 5 23.48 11.78 -18.93
C GLU A 5 23.69 13.22 -18.44
N VAL A 6 22.67 13.86 -17.87
CA VAL A 6 22.79 15.21 -17.28
C VAL A 6 23.80 15.22 -16.12
N PHE A 7 23.67 14.29 -15.18
CA PHE A 7 24.56 14.21 -14.03
C PHE A 7 26.00 13.88 -14.44
N ASP A 8 26.18 13.02 -15.44
CA ASP A 8 27.49 12.65 -15.98
C ASP A 8 28.17 13.85 -16.69
N VAL A 9 27.42 14.63 -17.48
CA VAL A 9 27.93 15.87 -18.11
C VAL A 9 28.34 16.89 -17.05
N ILE A 10 27.46 17.17 -16.08
CA ILE A 10 27.74 18.15 -15.03
C ILE A 10 28.93 17.69 -14.17
N LYS A 11 29.04 16.40 -13.84
CA LYS A 11 30.19 15.85 -13.13
C LYS A 11 31.48 15.99 -13.92
N GLY A 12 31.43 15.73 -15.24
CA GLY A 12 32.56 15.91 -16.14
C GLY A 12 33.08 17.35 -16.18
N VAL A 13 32.19 18.34 -16.17
CA VAL A 13 32.55 19.77 -16.12
C VAL A 13 33.08 20.18 -14.74
N ARG A 14 32.45 19.70 -13.65
CA ARG A 14 32.77 20.12 -12.28
C ARG A 14 33.96 19.40 -11.66
N GLY A 15 34.34 18.24 -12.18
CA GLY A 15 35.43 17.40 -11.65
C GLY A 15 35.17 16.81 -10.26
N LYS A 16 33.96 16.94 -9.71
CA LYS A 16 33.58 16.43 -8.38
C LYS A 16 32.16 15.88 -8.34
N GLY A 17 31.90 14.98 -7.39
CA GLY A 17 30.56 14.44 -7.12
C GLY A 17 29.60 15.48 -6.54
N PHE A 18 28.33 15.11 -6.44
CA PHE A 18 27.27 15.99 -5.94
C PHE A 18 27.01 15.76 -4.45
N ALA A 19 26.78 16.85 -3.71
CA ALA A 19 26.16 16.77 -2.39
C ALA A 19 24.65 16.52 -2.51
N GLN A 20 24.02 15.95 -1.48
CA GLN A 20 22.59 15.60 -1.51
C GLN A 20 21.68 16.79 -1.84
N ALA A 21 22.00 17.98 -1.32
CA ALA A 21 21.25 19.20 -1.61
C ALA A 21 21.36 19.63 -3.09
N GLU A 22 22.51 19.36 -3.74
CA GLU A 22 22.72 19.67 -5.16
C GLU A 22 21.97 18.69 -6.05
N VAL A 23 21.89 17.42 -5.65
CA VAL A 23 21.07 16.41 -6.35
C VAL A 23 19.60 16.85 -6.38
N VAL A 24 19.07 17.30 -5.24
CA VAL A 24 17.69 17.79 -5.12
C VAL A 24 17.44 18.99 -6.03
N LEU A 25 18.37 19.96 -6.07
CA LEU A 25 18.23 21.15 -6.90
C LEU A 25 18.28 20.82 -8.40
N VAL A 26 19.17 19.92 -8.82
CA VAL A 26 19.27 19.47 -10.22
C VAL A 26 18.00 18.71 -10.61
N ASP A 27 17.48 17.84 -9.75
CA ASP A 27 16.23 17.11 -10.01
C ASP A 27 15.02 18.06 -10.12
N GLN A 28 14.95 19.14 -9.32
CA GLN A 28 13.91 20.18 -9.42
C GLN A 28 13.99 20.97 -10.73
N LEU A 29 15.21 21.34 -11.16
CA LEU A 29 15.42 22.06 -12.41
C LEU A 29 15.07 21.18 -13.63
N LEU A 30 15.46 19.90 -13.57
CA LEU A 30 15.12 18.92 -14.59
C LEU A 30 13.60 18.74 -14.73
N ALA A 31 12.86 18.71 -13.62
CA ALA A 31 11.41 18.69 -13.62
C ALA A 31 10.79 19.93 -14.29
N GLN A 32 11.34 21.12 -14.06
CA GLN A 32 10.87 22.36 -14.73
C GLN A 32 11.13 22.37 -16.24
N LEU A 33 12.18 21.65 -16.69
CA LEU A 33 12.54 21.53 -18.10
C LEU A 33 11.86 20.32 -18.79
N GLY A 34 10.96 19.62 -18.10
CA GLY A 34 10.26 18.45 -18.65
C GLY A 34 11.16 17.23 -18.87
N ILE A 35 12.36 17.22 -18.29
CA ILE A 35 13.30 16.11 -18.31
C ILE A 35 13.16 15.39 -16.97
N PRO A 36 12.40 14.29 -16.87
CA PRO A 36 12.21 13.63 -15.58
C PRO A 36 13.55 13.07 -15.10
N PRO A 37 13.88 13.21 -13.81
CA PRO A 37 15.07 12.60 -13.26
C PRO A 37 14.92 11.06 -13.29
N ASP A 38 15.37 10.38 -14.35
CA ASP A 38 15.41 8.93 -14.63
C ASP A 38 14.92 8.04 -13.48
N ALA A 39 13.66 7.60 -13.59
CA ALA A 39 13.07 6.40 -13.04
C ALA A 39 11.57 6.44 -13.48
N LEU A 40 10.89 5.42 -13.99
CA LEU A 40 10.72 4.10 -13.40
C LEU A 40 10.94 4.07 -11.89
N VAL A 41 10.57 5.16 -11.19
CA VAL A 41 9.90 4.98 -9.92
C VAL A 41 8.57 4.52 -10.46
N LEU A 42 8.31 3.22 -10.39
CA LEU A 42 6.96 2.80 -10.12
C LEU A 42 6.60 3.65 -8.89
N THR A 43 6.02 4.84 -9.09
CA THR A 43 5.53 5.67 -7.99
C THR A 43 4.39 4.86 -7.45
N GLU A 44 4.78 3.97 -6.55
CA GLU A 44 3.88 3.18 -5.77
C GLU A 44 2.87 4.19 -5.21
N PRO A 45 1.57 3.92 -5.37
CA PRO A 45 0.59 4.94 -5.03
C PRO A 45 0.74 5.41 -3.59
N ALA A 46 0.45 6.67 -3.31
CA ALA A 46 0.70 7.29 -2.01
C ALA A 46 0.13 6.45 -0.84
N TRP A 47 -1.09 5.90 -0.99
CA TRP A 47 -1.72 5.04 0.01
C TRP A 47 -0.94 3.74 0.28
N THR A 48 -0.22 3.24 -0.73
CA THR A 48 0.60 2.04 -0.60
C THR A 48 1.94 2.36 0.08
N THR A 49 2.56 3.50 -0.24
CA THR A 49 3.74 3.99 0.51
C THR A 49 3.40 4.23 1.98
N ILE A 50 2.24 4.83 2.28
CA ILE A 50 1.74 5.01 3.64
C ILE A 50 1.56 3.66 4.34
N ALA A 51 0.90 2.69 3.70
CA ALA A 51 0.70 1.36 4.26
C ALA A 51 2.04 0.66 4.61
N ARG A 52 3.08 0.81 3.76
CA ARG A 52 4.41 0.26 4.04
C ARG A 52 5.09 0.87 5.26
N SER A 53 4.84 2.14 5.55
CA SER A 53 5.42 2.81 6.72
C SER A 53 4.98 2.18 8.05
N TYR A 54 3.87 1.44 8.04
CA TYR A 54 3.33 0.74 9.20
C TYR A 54 3.73 -0.73 9.28
N LEU A 55 4.60 -1.25 8.40
CA LEU A 55 5.06 -2.64 8.46
C LEU A 55 5.60 -2.99 9.86
N GLY A 56 5.09 -4.07 10.44
CA GLY A 56 5.44 -4.53 11.79
C GLY A 56 4.61 -3.90 12.92
N LEU A 57 3.74 -2.92 12.65
CA LEU A 57 2.75 -2.46 13.63
C LEU A 57 1.83 -3.63 13.98
N LYS A 58 1.68 -3.94 15.26
CA LYS A 58 0.94 -5.10 15.77
C LYS A 58 0.05 -4.74 16.96
N GLU A 59 -1.02 -5.48 17.17
CA GLU A 59 -1.81 -5.38 18.41
C GLU A 59 -1.02 -5.90 19.63
N ILE A 60 -1.53 -5.61 20.82
CA ILE A 60 -1.04 -6.16 22.08
C ILE A 60 -2.16 -7.04 22.64
N PRO A 61 -2.02 -8.38 22.62
CA PRO A 61 -3.04 -9.26 23.16
C PRO A 61 -3.25 -9.05 24.67
N GLY A 62 -4.51 -9.15 25.10
CA GLY A 62 -4.92 -9.08 26.49
C GLY A 62 -5.41 -7.68 26.92
N PRO A 63 -5.34 -7.35 28.22
CA PRO A 63 -6.07 -6.22 28.79
C PRO A 63 -5.46 -4.83 28.45
N THR A 64 -4.38 -4.79 27.66
CA THR A 64 -3.69 -3.56 27.29
C THR A 64 -3.60 -3.49 25.78
N HIS A 65 -4.05 -2.38 25.20
CA HIS A 65 -4.10 -2.21 23.76
C HIS A 65 -2.96 -1.34 23.23
N ASN A 66 -2.59 -1.56 21.97
CA ASN A 66 -1.65 -0.70 21.27
C ASN A 66 -2.30 0.64 20.90
N ASN A 67 -2.08 1.65 21.75
CA ASN A 67 -2.60 3.01 21.55
C ASN A 67 -2.21 3.63 20.20
N LYS A 68 -1.06 3.26 19.60
CA LYS A 68 -0.68 3.76 18.27
C LYS A 68 -1.56 3.16 17.18
N LEU A 69 -1.87 1.86 17.28
CA LEU A 69 -2.79 1.19 16.36
C LEU A 69 -4.20 1.75 16.52
N LEU A 70 -4.72 1.86 17.75
CA LEU A 70 -6.04 2.45 18.00
C LEU A 70 -6.14 3.90 17.48
N ALA A 71 -5.11 4.72 17.70
CA ALA A 71 -5.07 6.08 17.18
C ALA A 71 -5.09 6.09 15.64
N LEU A 72 -4.28 5.23 15.00
CA LEU A 72 -4.25 5.08 13.55
C LEU A 72 -5.62 4.69 12.99
N LEU A 73 -6.23 3.61 13.48
CA LEU A 73 -7.52 3.10 12.97
C LEU A 73 -8.62 4.15 13.09
N ASN A 74 -8.62 4.92 14.17
CA ASN A 74 -9.62 5.95 14.41
C ASN A 74 -9.39 7.25 13.63
N THR A 75 -8.28 7.41 12.89
CA THR A 75 -8.14 8.54 11.93
C THR A 75 -9.20 8.51 10.82
N ALA A 76 -9.66 7.32 10.45
CA ALA A 76 -10.72 7.11 9.47
C ALA A 76 -12.12 6.92 10.10
N GLN A 77 -12.32 7.29 11.38
CA GLN A 77 -13.55 7.01 12.13
C GLN A 77 -14.83 7.42 11.38
N ARG A 78 -14.79 8.54 10.64
CA ARG A 78 -15.92 9.03 9.83
C ARG A 78 -16.44 8.00 8.81
N TRP A 79 -15.56 7.14 8.27
CA TRP A 79 -15.90 6.13 7.26
C TRP A 79 -16.10 4.75 7.86
N ASN A 80 -15.46 4.45 8.98
CA ASN A 80 -15.36 3.10 9.52
C ASN A 80 -16.70 2.49 9.94
N GLY A 81 -17.68 3.31 10.31
CA GLY A 81 -18.97 2.85 10.84
C GLY A 81 -18.88 2.30 12.27
N LEU A 82 -17.70 2.42 12.89
CA LEU A 82 -17.43 2.14 14.30
C LEU A 82 -16.19 2.92 14.75
N ARG A 83 -15.93 2.90 16.06
CA ARG A 83 -14.69 3.37 16.67
C ARG A 83 -14.02 2.20 17.38
N TRP A 84 -12.74 1.95 17.12
CA TRP A 84 -11.99 0.92 17.84
C TRP A 84 -11.70 1.39 19.26
N ALA A 85 -12.08 0.56 20.23
CA ALA A 85 -11.69 0.69 21.63
C ALA A 85 -10.74 -0.43 22.08
N ASP A 86 -10.64 -1.48 21.28
CA ASP A 86 -9.91 -2.73 21.51
C ASP A 86 -9.19 -3.09 20.20
N ASP A 87 -7.90 -3.42 20.28
CA ASP A 87 -7.08 -3.77 19.12
C ASP A 87 -7.20 -5.23 18.69
N GLU A 88 -7.94 -6.06 19.43
CA GLU A 88 -8.31 -7.44 19.05
C GLU A 88 -9.52 -7.49 18.10
N MET A 89 -10.26 -6.37 17.96
CA MET A 89 -11.35 -6.27 16.98
C MET A 89 -10.81 -6.28 15.54
N PRO A 90 -11.43 -7.01 14.58
CA PRO A 90 -10.95 -7.07 13.21
C PRO A 90 -10.67 -5.68 12.59
N TRP A 91 -9.42 -5.45 12.19
CA TRP A 91 -8.96 -4.12 11.81
C TRP A 91 -8.34 -4.01 10.40
N CYS A 92 -8.43 -5.06 9.57
CA CYS A 92 -7.91 -5.02 8.19
C CYS A 92 -8.54 -3.89 7.36
N GLY A 93 -9.87 -3.72 7.42
CA GLY A 93 -10.58 -2.64 6.73
C GLY A 93 -10.27 -1.25 7.29
N GLY A 94 -10.18 -1.11 8.62
CA GLY A 94 -9.81 0.14 9.28
C GLY A 94 -8.39 0.59 8.95
N PHE A 95 -7.45 -0.35 8.85
CA PHE A 95 -6.08 -0.05 8.44
C PHE A 95 -6.01 0.50 7.02
N GLN A 96 -6.71 -0.13 6.06
CA GLN A 96 -6.75 0.39 4.70
C GLN A 96 -7.43 1.76 4.67
N ALA A 97 -8.54 1.93 5.40
CA ALA A 97 -9.24 3.20 5.50
C ALA A 97 -8.31 4.33 5.98
N ALA A 98 -7.52 4.08 7.03
CA ALA A 98 -6.54 5.04 7.54
C ALA A 98 -5.48 5.40 6.48
N CYS A 99 -4.98 4.42 5.72
CA CYS A 99 -4.00 4.66 4.66
C CYS A 99 -4.57 5.49 3.51
N PHE A 100 -5.82 5.22 3.10
CA PHE A 100 -6.49 5.99 2.04
C PHE A 100 -6.84 7.42 2.49
N VAL A 101 -7.34 7.60 3.71
CA VAL A 101 -7.61 8.93 4.29
C VAL A 101 -6.34 9.77 4.35
N ALA A 102 -5.22 9.19 4.81
CA ALA A 102 -3.93 9.86 4.83
C ALA A 102 -3.41 10.22 3.42
N ALA A 103 -3.82 9.47 2.39
CA ALA A 103 -3.54 9.77 0.98
C ALA A 103 -4.52 10.77 0.35
N GLY A 104 -5.49 11.31 1.11
CA GLY A 104 -6.52 12.21 0.60
C GLY A 104 -7.60 11.53 -0.25
N ILE A 105 -7.82 10.23 -0.05
CA ILE A 105 -8.79 9.42 -0.80
C ILE A 105 -9.86 8.91 0.18
N ASP A 106 -11.13 9.11 -0.18
CA ASP A 106 -12.24 8.65 0.62
C ASP A 106 -12.42 7.12 0.56
N PRO A 107 -12.37 6.41 1.71
CA PRO A 107 -12.72 4.99 1.81
C PRO A 107 -14.21 4.72 1.56
N PRO A 108 -14.64 3.44 1.43
CA PRO A 108 -16.07 3.12 1.37
C PRO A 108 -16.78 3.48 2.68
N LYS A 109 -18.12 3.55 2.63
CA LYS A 109 -18.94 3.60 3.85
C LYS A 109 -18.80 2.28 4.61
N ILE A 110 -18.73 2.35 5.94
CA ILE A 110 -18.52 1.21 6.83
C ILE A 110 -17.21 0.49 6.47
N ALA A 111 -16.13 1.26 6.34
CA ALA A 111 -14.82 0.78 5.88
C ALA A 111 -14.17 -0.27 6.81
N ALA A 112 -14.61 -0.36 8.07
CA ALA A 112 -14.18 -1.41 8.99
C ALA A 112 -14.50 -2.81 8.46
N ARG A 113 -15.60 -2.95 7.70
CA ARG A 113 -15.98 -4.22 7.07
C ARG A 113 -15.24 -4.38 5.75
N ALA A 114 -14.38 -5.39 5.66
CA ALA A 114 -13.67 -5.71 4.41
C ALA A 114 -14.63 -5.93 3.22
N ALA A 115 -15.83 -6.45 3.44
CA ALA A 115 -16.86 -6.61 2.41
C ALA A 115 -17.25 -5.27 1.74
N SER A 116 -17.22 -4.14 2.45
CA SER A 116 -17.55 -2.82 1.90
C SER A 116 -16.58 -2.38 0.81
N TRP A 117 -15.36 -2.91 0.82
CA TRP A 117 -14.34 -2.64 -0.20
C TRP A 117 -14.58 -3.40 -1.49
N ARG A 118 -15.44 -4.43 -1.48
CA ARG A 118 -15.74 -5.24 -2.66
C ARG A 118 -16.34 -4.39 -3.78
N ASP A 119 -17.09 -3.34 -3.47
CA ASP A 119 -17.78 -2.49 -4.46
C ASP A 119 -17.25 -1.05 -4.48
N TRP A 120 -16.14 -0.80 -3.78
CA TRP A 120 -15.52 0.52 -3.72
C TRP A 120 -14.71 0.83 -4.97
N GLY A 121 -14.72 2.10 -5.39
CA GLY A 121 -13.95 2.56 -6.54
C GLY A 121 -14.39 1.93 -7.86
N VAL A 122 -13.42 1.57 -8.70
CA VAL A 122 -13.66 0.93 -10.01
C VAL A 122 -13.03 -0.46 -10.05
N ALA A 123 -13.66 -1.41 -10.76
CA ALA A 123 -13.05 -2.70 -11.04
C ALA A 123 -11.79 -2.52 -11.89
N CYS A 124 -10.72 -3.24 -11.57
CA CYS A 124 -9.49 -3.19 -12.36
C CYS A 124 -8.79 -4.55 -12.44
N LYS A 125 -7.77 -4.63 -13.28
CA LYS A 125 -6.78 -5.72 -13.23
C LYS A 125 -5.84 -5.48 -12.06
N ALA A 126 -5.20 -6.55 -11.59
CA ALA A 126 -4.19 -6.44 -10.54
C ALA A 126 -3.07 -5.46 -10.94
N ALA A 127 -2.81 -4.51 -10.04
CA ALA A 127 -1.77 -3.50 -10.16
C ALA A 127 -1.22 -3.20 -8.75
N VAL A 128 -0.02 -2.64 -8.67
CA VAL A 128 0.55 -2.21 -7.38
C VAL A 128 -0.35 -1.12 -6.77
N GLY A 129 -0.80 -1.36 -5.54
CA GLY A 129 -1.74 -0.52 -4.81
C GLY A 129 -3.22 -0.79 -5.11
N ALA A 130 -3.54 -1.72 -5.99
CA ALA A 130 -4.93 -2.17 -6.15
C ALA A 130 -5.40 -2.84 -4.86
N VAL A 131 -6.64 -2.54 -4.46
CA VAL A 131 -7.30 -3.16 -3.31
C VAL A 131 -7.77 -4.55 -3.72
N GLY A 132 -7.27 -5.58 -3.05
CA GLY A 132 -7.78 -6.94 -3.15
C GLY A 132 -8.74 -7.23 -2.00
N VAL A 133 -9.84 -7.93 -2.30
CA VAL A 133 -10.76 -8.48 -1.30
C VAL A 133 -10.79 -10.01 -1.48
N LYS A 134 -10.94 -10.74 -0.39
CA LYS A 134 -11.26 -12.18 -0.40
C LYS A 134 -12.29 -12.51 0.68
N ALA A 135 -13.00 -13.61 0.51
CA ALA A 135 -13.78 -14.20 1.59
C ALA A 135 -12.88 -14.99 2.56
N ARG A 136 -13.31 -15.10 3.82
CA ARG A 136 -12.72 -16.00 4.83
C ARG A 136 -13.79 -16.45 5.82
N ALA A 137 -13.46 -17.41 6.68
CA ALA A 137 -14.32 -17.71 7.82
C ALA A 137 -14.51 -16.43 8.67
N GLY A 138 -15.74 -16.16 9.11
CA GLY A 138 -16.05 -14.94 9.86
C GLY A 138 -16.13 -13.65 9.04
N GLY A 139 -16.03 -13.69 7.70
CA GLY A 139 -16.35 -12.56 6.83
C GLY A 139 -15.44 -12.41 5.61
N ASN A 140 -14.74 -11.29 5.53
CA ASN A 140 -13.85 -10.94 4.41
C ASN A 140 -12.52 -10.41 4.93
N HIS A 141 -11.52 -10.39 4.04
CA HIS A 141 -10.24 -9.72 4.25
C HIS A 141 -9.98 -8.73 3.12
N VAL A 142 -9.28 -7.64 3.43
CA VAL A 142 -8.92 -6.58 2.47
C VAL A 142 -7.45 -6.19 2.60
N PHE A 143 -6.78 -6.03 1.47
CA PHE A 143 -5.34 -5.79 1.38
C PHE A 143 -4.98 -4.98 0.13
N LEU A 144 -3.76 -4.48 0.07
CA LEU A 144 -3.18 -3.90 -1.15
C LEU A 144 -2.34 -4.95 -1.86
N ILE A 145 -2.55 -5.12 -3.16
CA ILE A 145 -1.67 -5.92 -4.01
C ILE A 145 -0.40 -5.11 -4.24
N VAL A 146 0.76 -5.67 -3.87
CA VAL A 146 2.07 -5.00 -4.00
C VAL A 146 3.05 -5.77 -4.87
N GLY A 147 2.64 -6.92 -5.40
CA GLY A 147 3.47 -7.79 -6.21
C GLY A 147 2.84 -9.17 -6.38
N GLU A 148 3.64 -10.11 -6.89
CA GLU A 148 3.28 -11.51 -7.04
C GLU A 148 4.46 -12.44 -6.75
N THR A 149 4.18 -13.73 -6.54
CA THR A 149 5.21 -14.77 -6.42
C THR A 149 5.80 -15.13 -7.79
N ALA A 150 7.01 -15.70 -7.80
CA ALA A 150 7.70 -16.08 -9.04
C ALA A 150 6.93 -17.11 -9.89
N ASP A 151 6.18 -18.01 -9.25
CA ASP A 151 5.30 -18.98 -9.91
C ASP A 151 3.96 -18.36 -10.39
N LYS A 152 3.74 -17.06 -10.12
CA LYS A 152 2.54 -16.27 -10.44
C LYS A 152 1.24 -16.81 -9.84
N ARG A 153 1.31 -17.71 -8.85
CA ARG A 153 0.13 -18.30 -8.20
C ARG A 153 -0.47 -17.40 -7.12
N TYR A 154 0.34 -16.56 -6.48
CA TYR A 154 -0.07 -15.74 -5.34
C TYR A 154 0.17 -14.26 -5.59
N TYR A 155 -0.72 -13.42 -5.07
CA TYR A 155 -0.45 -12.00 -4.87
C TYR A 155 0.35 -11.80 -3.59
N LYS A 156 1.21 -10.78 -3.59
CA LYS A 156 1.82 -10.21 -2.38
C LYS A 156 0.84 -9.20 -1.81
N ALA A 157 0.27 -9.53 -0.65
CA ALA A 157 -0.80 -8.79 -0.02
C ALA A 157 -0.27 -8.00 1.18
N LEU A 158 -0.18 -6.67 1.02
CA LEU A 158 0.12 -5.73 2.09
C LEU A 158 -1.17 -5.38 2.83
N GLY A 159 -1.28 -5.80 4.09
CA GLY A 159 -2.51 -5.62 4.86
C GLY A 159 -2.27 -5.55 6.36
N GLY A 160 -3.28 -5.01 7.05
CA GLY A 160 -3.39 -5.06 8.50
C GLY A 160 -4.10 -6.31 8.99
N ASN A 161 -3.96 -6.62 10.27
CA ASN A 161 -4.53 -7.78 10.94
C ASN A 161 -4.15 -9.13 10.32
N GLN A 162 -2.94 -9.22 9.75
CA GLN A 162 -2.40 -10.42 9.12
C GLN A 162 -1.44 -11.09 10.10
N GLY A 163 -1.97 -11.98 10.93
CA GLY A 163 -1.29 -12.48 12.13
C GLY A 163 -1.04 -11.32 13.10
N ASP A 164 -2.12 -10.59 13.41
CA ASP A 164 -2.18 -9.58 14.46
C ASP A 164 -1.23 -8.39 14.22
N ARG A 165 -0.86 -8.18 12.95
CA ARG A 165 0.09 -7.13 12.52
C ARG A 165 -0.13 -6.66 11.08
N VAL A 166 0.49 -5.54 10.76
CA VAL A 166 0.70 -5.06 9.39
C VAL A 166 1.88 -5.83 8.79
N SER A 167 1.62 -6.56 7.72
CA SER A 167 2.63 -7.40 7.06
C SER A 167 2.37 -7.56 5.57
N ILE A 168 3.28 -8.24 4.87
CA ILE A 168 3.07 -8.74 3.52
C ILE A 168 2.97 -10.26 3.61
N ILE A 169 1.85 -10.82 3.16
CA ILE A 169 1.61 -12.27 3.07
C ILE A 169 1.32 -12.69 1.63
N ASP A 170 1.33 -13.99 1.38
CA ASP A 170 0.98 -14.56 0.09
C ASP A 170 -0.51 -14.98 0.09
N ILE A 171 -1.30 -14.43 -0.84
CA ILE A 171 -2.72 -14.77 -1.03
C ILE A 171 -2.91 -15.41 -2.39
N LEU A 172 -3.54 -16.58 -2.43
CA LEU A 172 -3.80 -17.30 -3.68
C LEU A 172 -4.69 -16.45 -4.58
N LYS A 173 -4.30 -16.25 -5.84
CA LYS A 173 -5.06 -15.40 -6.76
C LYS A 173 -6.50 -15.87 -6.96
N ALA A 174 -6.72 -17.19 -6.88
CA ALA A 174 -8.04 -17.80 -7.02
C ALA A 174 -9.00 -17.49 -5.86
N ASP A 175 -8.48 -17.08 -4.70
CA ASP A 175 -9.30 -16.75 -3.52
C ASP A 175 -9.77 -15.29 -3.51
N VAL A 176 -9.24 -14.46 -4.42
CA VAL A 176 -9.55 -13.02 -4.51
C VAL A 176 -10.83 -12.82 -5.30
N ASP A 177 -11.84 -12.25 -4.65
CA ASP A 177 -13.19 -12.09 -5.21
C ASP A 177 -13.42 -10.71 -5.85
N ALA A 178 -12.65 -9.69 -5.45
CA ALA A 178 -12.65 -8.39 -6.11
C ALA A 178 -11.27 -7.71 -6.10
N ILE A 179 -10.98 -7.00 -7.19
CA ILE A 179 -9.81 -6.12 -7.30
C ILE A 179 -10.31 -4.74 -7.71
N ARG A 180 -9.99 -3.75 -6.88
CA ARG A 180 -10.52 -2.39 -6.97
C ARG A 180 -9.42 -1.35 -7.01
N TRP A 181 -9.73 -0.24 -7.67
CA TRP A 181 -8.88 0.94 -7.78
C TRP A 181 -9.66 2.18 -7.35
N PRO A 182 -9.05 3.17 -6.69
CA PRO A 182 -9.75 4.41 -6.35
C PRO A 182 -10.26 5.10 -7.60
N ALA A 183 -11.54 5.49 -7.59
CA ALA A 183 -12.13 6.21 -8.73
C ALA A 183 -11.42 7.54 -8.96
N GLY A 184 -11.16 7.88 -10.22
CA GLY A 184 -10.51 9.14 -10.60
C GLY A 184 -8.99 9.17 -10.43
N MET A 185 -8.37 8.12 -9.89
CA MET A 185 -6.91 8.03 -9.80
C MET A 185 -6.30 7.36 -11.03
N SER A 186 -5.26 7.95 -11.60
CA SER A 186 -4.49 7.34 -12.69
C SER A 186 -3.82 6.05 -12.22
N MET A 187 -4.00 4.97 -12.97
CA MET A 187 -3.34 3.70 -12.71
C MET A 187 -2.07 3.61 -13.55
N THR A 188 -0.93 3.41 -12.89
CA THR A 188 0.32 3.10 -13.61
C THR A 188 0.22 1.68 -14.14
N ALA A 189 0.17 1.53 -15.46
CA ALA A 189 0.17 0.22 -16.10
C ALA A 189 1.56 -0.43 -15.97
N GLY A 190 1.60 -1.72 -15.60
CA GLY A 190 2.84 -2.47 -15.49
C GLY A 190 2.60 -3.89 -15.00
N ALA A 191 3.56 -4.78 -15.25
CA ALA A 191 3.57 -6.09 -14.62
C ALA A 191 3.76 -5.94 -13.11
N LEU A 192 3.13 -6.81 -12.31
CA LEU A 192 3.37 -6.84 -10.88
C LEU A 192 4.83 -7.19 -10.60
N PRO A 193 5.48 -6.51 -9.63
CA PRO A 193 6.82 -6.91 -9.18
C PRO A 193 6.82 -8.35 -8.69
N VAL A 194 7.78 -9.14 -9.15
CA VAL A 194 8.02 -10.47 -8.60
C VAL A 194 8.78 -10.33 -7.28
N MET A 195 8.21 -10.80 -6.18
CA MET A 195 8.84 -10.76 -4.87
C MET A 195 9.10 -12.18 -4.37
N LYS A 196 10.17 -12.35 -3.59
CA LYS A 196 10.49 -13.63 -2.94
C LYS A 196 9.28 -14.10 -2.11
N PRO A 197 9.03 -15.41 -1.99
CA PRO A 197 8.05 -15.97 -1.06
C PRO A 197 8.17 -15.31 0.32
N GLY A 198 7.06 -14.75 0.80
CA GLY A 198 6.94 -14.22 2.16
C GLY A 198 6.23 -15.27 3.01
N THR A 199 6.11 -15.04 4.32
CA THR A 199 5.40 -15.96 5.23
C THR A 199 4.05 -16.32 4.62
N ILE A 200 3.88 -17.59 4.26
CA ILE A 200 2.57 -18.17 3.92
C ILE A 200 1.69 -17.76 5.10
N GLY A 201 0.57 -17.08 4.84
CA GLY A 201 -0.40 -16.75 5.88
C GLY A 201 -0.84 -18.06 6.53
N ALA A 202 -0.16 -18.46 7.60
CA ALA A 202 -0.51 -19.63 8.36
C ALA A 202 -1.78 -19.25 9.11
N SER A 203 -2.89 -19.87 8.71
CA SER A 203 -4.21 -19.83 9.32
C SER A 203 -4.76 -18.44 9.61
N GLU A 204 -5.44 -17.84 8.63
CA GLU A 204 -6.62 -17.02 8.95
C GLU A 204 -7.75 -18.00 9.25
N ALA A 205 -7.84 -18.46 10.50
CA ALA A 205 -8.96 -19.25 10.99
C ALA A 205 -10.26 -18.44 11.00
#